data_AF-A0A9D4QF39-F1
#
_entry.id   AF-A0A9D4QF39-F1
#
_cell.length_a   1.000
_cell.length_b   1.000
_cell.length_c   1.000
_cell.angle_alpha   90.00
_cell.angle_beta   90.00
_cell.angle_gamma   90.00
#
_symmetry.space_group_name_H-M   'P 1'
#
loop_
_entity.id
_entity.type
_entity.pdbx_description
1 polymer ?
#
loop_
_entity_poly.entity_id
_entity_poly.type
_entity_poly.pdbx_seq_one_letter_code
_entity_poly.pdbx_strand_id
1 'polypeptide(L)'
;MSQRMRKYLESVAQKDEGCMSVGDALAICQALGLSRSDLVNMSVRQLNLRVRTAHLGGQQTRALKHLRRMLKNRGYAAICRTRRVEQRGYLEEQKETIRAHIEALEAENDEIAADIARVQRDFTGLLAWCIEHHMLTAEEIQSFKGLQQASE
;
A
#
# COMPACT_ATOMS: atom_id res chain seq x y z
N MET A 1 -7.18 -42.79 -6.93
CA MET A 1 -5.92 -42.06 -6.64
C MET A 1 -4.78 -42.53 -7.55
N SER A 2 -4.09 -41.60 -8.22
CA SER A 2 -2.91 -41.88 -9.05
C SER A 2 -1.78 -42.53 -8.25
N GLN A 3 -1.03 -43.46 -8.84
CA GLN A 3 0.17 -44.08 -8.22
C GLN A 3 1.19 -43.04 -7.75
N ARG A 4 1.29 -41.90 -8.45
CA ARG A 4 2.17 -40.78 -8.07
C ARG A 4 1.74 -40.12 -6.76
N MET A 5 0.43 -39.96 -6.57
CA MET A 5 -0.14 -39.35 -5.36
C MET A 5 0.00 -40.30 -4.15
N ARG A 6 -0.16 -41.61 -4.35
CA ARG A 6 0.09 -42.62 -3.30
C ARG A 6 1.54 -42.61 -2.82
N LYS A 7 2.51 -42.66 -3.73
CA LYS A 7 3.94 -42.55 -3.38
C LYS A 7 4.27 -41.23 -2.66
N TYR A 8 3.66 -40.12 -3.08
CA TYR A 8 3.85 -38.84 -2.42
C TYR A 8 3.33 -38.88 -0.98
N LEU A 9 2.09 -39.34 -0.76
CA LEU A 9 1.50 -39.43 0.57
C LEU A 9 2.22 -40.42 1.49
N GLU A 10 2.66 -41.57 0.97
CA GLU A 10 3.53 -42.51 1.71
C GLU A 10 4.87 -41.85 2.11
N SER A 11 5.47 -41.07 1.21
CA SER A 11 6.72 -40.35 1.51
C SER A 11 6.54 -39.18 2.50
N VAL A 12 5.33 -38.63 2.60
CA VAL A 12 4.95 -37.61 3.58
C VAL A 12 4.67 -38.27 4.94
N ALA A 13 3.93 -39.38 4.97
CA ALA A 13 3.67 -40.16 6.18
C ALA A 13 4.96 -40.72 6.80
N GLN A 14 5.88 -41.25 5.99
CA GLN A 14 7.22 -41.69 6.43
C GLN A 14 8.13 -40.55 6.92
N LYS A 15 7.82 -39.29 6.59
CA LYS A 15 8.52 -38.12 7.14
C LYS A 15 7.95 -37.67 8.50
N ASP A 16 6.70 -38.00 8.79
CA ASP A 16 6.03 -37.67 10.06
C ASP A 16 6.35 -38.71 11.15
N GLU A 17 6.62 -39.98 10.78
CA GLU A 17 7.15 -41.00 11.68
C GLU A 17 8.58 -40.64 12.14
N GLY A 18 8.70 -39.98 13.29
CA GLY A 18 9.96 -39.46 13.84
C GLY A 18 10.16 -37.95 13.68
N CYS A 19 9.10 -37.21 13.37
CA CYS A 19 9.12 -35.74 13.44
C CYS A 19 9.25 -35.30 14.90
N MET A 20 10.40 -34.72 15.25
CA MET A 20 10.61 -34.11 16.56
C MET A 20 9.62 -32.95 16.75
N SER A 21 8.96 -32.93 17.90
CA SER A 21 8.02 -31.87 18.24
C SER A 21 8.73 -30.53 18.40
N VAL A 22 7.93 -29.45 18.43
CA VAL A 22 8.44 -28.12 18.78
C VAL A 22 9.06 -28.12 20.18
N GLY A 23 8.54 -28.94 21.11
CA GLY A 23 9.10 -29.12 22.44
C GLY A 23 10.51 -29.71 22.41
N ASP A 24 10.73 -30.74 21.59
CA ASP A 24 12.05 -31.36 21.46
C ASP A 24 13.06 -30.42 20.80
N ALA A 25 12.62 -29.62 19.83
CA ALA A 25 13.45 -28.58 19.23
C ALA A 25 13.85 -27.50 20.25
N LEU A 26 12.97 -27.15 21.18
CA LEU A 26 13.27 -26.22 22.28
C LEU A 26 14.23 -26.82 23.31
N ALA A 27 14.11 -28.12 23.60
CA ALA A 27 15.07 -28.82 24.46
C ALA A 27 16.48 -28.83 23.84
N ILE A 28 16.59 -29.02 22.52
CA ILE A 28 17.87 -28.87 21.79
C ILE A 28 18.42 -27.44 21.97
N CYS A 29 17.58 -26.40 21.85
CA CYS A 29 18.04 -25.02 22.08
C CYS A 29 18.58 -24.83 23.51
N GLN A 30 17.89 -25.36 24.52
CA GLN A 30 18.36 -25.32 25.91
C GLN A 30 19.70 -26.02 26.09
N ALA A 31 19.86 -27.23 25.54
CA ALA A 31 21.13 -27.97 25.60
C ALA A 31 22.30 -27.22 24.93
N LEU A 32 22.00 -26.38 23.93
CA LEU A 32 23.00 -25.56 23.23
C LEU A 32 23.24 -24.19 23.88
N GLY A 33 22.54 -23.88 24.99
CA GLY A 33 22.56 -22.56 25.60
C GLY A 33 22.07 -21.44 24.66
N LEU A 34 21.14 -21.76 23.76
CA LEU A 34 20.59 -20.82 22.77
C LEU A 34 19.20 -20.37 23.20
N SER A 35 18.96 -19.06 23.26
CA SER A 35 17.62 -18.53 23.40
C SER A 35 16.86 -18.57 22.07
N ARG A 36 15.53 -18.39 22.14
CA ARG A 36 14.68 -18.21 20.95
C ARG A 36 15.13 -17.01 20.10
N SER A 37 15.59 -15.93 20.75
CA SER A 37 16.09 -14.73 20.09
C SER A 37 17.38 -15.02 19.34
N ASP A 38 18.33 -15.68 19.99
CA ASP A 38 19.62 -16.04 19.38
C ASP A 38 19.44 -16.92 18.15
N LEU A 39 18.53 -17.90 18.24
CA LEU A 39 18.25 -18.80 17.13
C LEU A 39 17.71 -18.05 15.90
N VAL A 40 16.87 -17.03 16.10
CA VAL A 40 16.32 -16.23 15.00
C VAL A 40 17.38 -15.31 14.41
N ASN A 41 18.21 -14.70 15.25
CA ASN A 41 19.14 -13.63 14.90
C ASN A 41 20.50 -14.12 14.39
N MET A 42 20.96 -15.30 14.80
CA MET A 42 22.26 -15.84 14.36
C MET A 42 22.31 -16.02 12.84
N SER A 43 23.44 -15.80 12.18
CA SER A 43 23.57 -16.10 10.75
C SER A 43 23.42 -17.60 10.46
N VAL A 44 23.15 -17.95 9.20
CA VAL A 44 23.13 -19.36 8.76
C VAL A 44 24.49 -20.03 9.01
N ARG A 45 25.59 -19.31 8.83
CA ARG A 45 26.95 -19.80 9.10
C ARG A 45 27.14 -20.13 10.58
N GLN A 46 26.74 -19.22 11.48
CA GLN A 46 26.82 -19.45 12.92
C GLN A 46 25.93 -20.63 13.36
N LEU A 47 24.73 -20.75 12.79
CA LEU A 47 23.84 -21.89 13.08
C LEU A 47 24.49 -23.20 12.65
N ASN A 48 25.03 -23.26 11.44
CA ASN A 48 25.69 -24.46 10.92
C ASN A 48 26.96 -24.82 11.71
N LEU A 49 27.70 -23.83 12.23
CA LEU A 49 28.82 -24.08 13.12
C LEU A 49 28.36 -24.74 14.43
N ARG A 50 27.35 -24.16 15.09
CA ARG A 50 26.78 -24.71 16.34
C ARG A 50 26.27 -26.14 16.17
N VAL A 51 25.56 -26.41 15.06
CA VAL A 51 25.06 -27.75 14.71
C VAL A 51 26.21 -28.77 14.59
N ARG A 52 27.32 -28.40 13.94
CA ARG A 52 28.49 -29.27 13.77
C ARG A 52 29.24 -29.48 15.08
N THR A 53 29.52 -28.42 15.83
CA THR A 53 30.26 -28.50 17.09
C THR A 53 29.51 -29.29 18.16
N ALA A 54 28.18 -29.25 18.14
CA ALA A 54 27.33 -30.02 19.04
C ALA A 54 26.99 -31.44 18.53
N HIS A 55 27.56 -31.86 17.39
CA HIS A 55 27.35 -33.17 16.78
C HIS A 55 25.86 -33.58 16.65
N LEU A 56 25.00 -32.63 16.28
CA LEU A 56 23.56 -32.90 16.17
C LEU A 56 23.25 -33.85 15.01
N GLY A 57 22.37 -34.82 15.28
CA GLY A 57 21.87 -35.74 14.27
C GLY A 57 21.00 -35.05 13.20
N GLY A 58 20.71 -35.78 12.12
CA GLY A 58 19.91 -35.25 11.00
C GLY A 58 18.48 -34.85 11.38
N GLN A 59 17.82 -35.57 12.29
CA GLN A 59 16.49 -35.19 12.81
C GLN A 59 16.55 -33.94 13.68
N GLN A 60 17.50 -33.87 14.63
CA GLN A 60 17.71 -32.71 15.51
C GLN A 60 18.02 -31.43 14.71
N THR A 61 18.86 -31.55 13.68
CA THR A 61 19.19 -30.44 12.78
C THR A 61 17.95 -29.94 12.02
N ARG A 62 17.11 -30.86 11.51
CA ARG A 62 15.85 -30.50 10.84
C ARG A 62 14.88 -29.82 11.81
N ALA A 63 14.75 -30.34 13.04
CA ALA A 63 13.90 -29.77 14.08
C ALA A 63 14.32 -28.33 14.43
N LEU A 64 15.63 -28.09 14.62
CA LEU A 64 16.17 -26.77 14.93
C LEU A 64 15.95 -25.76 13.78
N LYS A 65 16.12 -26.20 12.52
CA LYS A 65 15.83 -25.39 11.34
C LYS A 65 14.33 -25.09 11.21
N HIS A 66 13.46 -26.06 11.49
CA HIS A 66 12.02 -25.88 11.48
C HIS A 66 11.56 -24.90 12.57
N LEU A 67 12.04 -25.08 13.81
CA LEU A 67 11.78 -24.16 14.92
C LEU A 67 12.21 -22.74 14.57
N ARG A 68 13.41 -22.57 14.00
CA ARG A 68 13.89 -21.26 13.54
C ARG A 68 12.96 -20.64 12.49
N ARG A 69 12.48 -21.43 11.52
CA ARG A 69 11.54 -20.98 10.49
C ARG A 69 10.20 -20.56 11.11
N MET A 70 9.67 -21.35 12.03
CA MET A 70 8.45 -21.05 12.79
C MET A 70 8.57 -19.73 13.55
N LEU A 71 9.68 -19.51 14.27
CA LEU A 71 9.93 -18.27 15.01
C LEU A 71 10.07 -17.05 14.10
N LYS A 72 10.79 -17.18 12.97
CA LYS A 72 10.87 -16.12 11.96
C LYS A 72 9.50 -15.78 11.36
N ASN A 73 8.72 -16.80 11.00
CA ASN A 73 7.38 -16.61 10.46
C ASN A 73 6.45 -15.91 11.45
N ARG A 74 6.60 -16.18 12.75
CA ARG A 74 5.89 -15.44 13.80
C ARG A 74 6.23 -13.95 13.76
N GLY A 75 7.52 -13.61 13.64
CA GLY A 75 7.96 -12.22 13.48
C GLY A 75 7.45 -11.58 12.19
N TYR A 76 7.52 -12.29 11.07
CA TYR A 76 7.01 -11.81 9.78
C TYR A 76 5.50 -11.55 9.81
N ALA A 77 4.72 -12.36 10.52
CA ALA A 77 3.29 -12.13 10.69
C ALA A 77 3.00 -10.83 11.46
N ALA A 78 3.79 -10.53 12.51
CA ALA A 78 3.66 -9.28 13.25
C ALA A 78 4.01 -8.08 12.34
N ILE A 79 5.16 -8.11 11.67
CA ILE A 79 5.60 -7.05 10.75
C ILE A 79 4.58 -6.85 9.62
N CYS A 80 4.02 -7.93 9.07
CA CYS A 80 3.00 -7.86 8.03
C CYS A 80 1.74 -7.13 8.50
N ARG A 81 1.29 -7.38 9.74
CA ARG A 81 0.14 -6.67 10.33
C ARG A 81 0.45 -5.19 10.54
N THR A 82 1.61 -4.87 11.10
CA THR A 82 2.07 -3.49 11.30
C THR A 82 2.11 -2.72 9.98
N ARG A 83 2.82 -3.24 8.97
CA ARG A 83 2.90 -2.62 7.64
C ARG A 83 1.55 -2.43 6.98
N ARG A 84 0.61 -3.36 7.18
CA ARG A 84 -0.75 -3.22 6.64
C ARG A 84 -1.49 -2.05 7.28
N VAL A 85 -1.37 -1.89 8.59
CA VAL A 85 -2.00 -0.79 9.32
C VAL A 85 -1.37 0.54 8.93
N GLU A 86 -0.03 0.59 8.86
CA GLU A 86 0.72 1.77 8.39
C GLU A 86 0.33 2.16 6.96
N GLN A 87 0.30 1.20 6.03
CA GLN A 87 -0.10 1.44 4.65
C GLN A 87 -1.53 1.96 4.54
N ARG A 88 -2.46 1.42 5.34
CA ARG A 88 -3.84 1.92 5.36
C ARG A 88 -3.89 3.36 5.86
N GLY A 89 -3.21 3.68 6.94
CA GLY A 89 -3.15 5.05 7.47
C GLY A 89 -2.56 6.04 6.47
N TYR A 90 -1.49 5.66 5.78
CA TYR A 90 -0.89 6.46 4.71
C TYR A 90 -1.87 6.74 3.56
N LEU A 91 -2.63 5.73 3.13
CA LEU A 91 -3.65 5.89 2.09
C LEU A 91 -4.83 6.76 2.56
N GLU A 92 -5.23 6.64 3.84
CA GLU A 92 -6.25 7.50 4.44
C GLU A 92 -5.81 8.96 4.46
N GLU A 93 -4.57 9.24 4.88
CA GLU A 93 -3.97 10.58 4.85
C GLU A 93 -3.94 11.15 3.43
N GLN A 94 -3.45 10.39 2.44
CA GLN A 94 -3.46 10.84 1.05
C GLN A 94 -4.87 11.17 0.53
N LYS A 95 -5.85 10.34 0.88
CA LYS A 95 -7.24 10.54 0.47
C LYS A 95 -7.80 11.84 1.05
N GLU A 96 -7.53 12.15 2.32
CA GLU A 96 -7.98 13.41 2.93
C GLU A 96 -7.24 14.62 2.34
N THR A 97 -5.93 14.52 2.07
CA THR A 97 -5.18 15.59 1.38
C THR A 97 -5.75 15.90 0.01
N ILE A 98 -6.04 14.87 -0.80
CA ILE A 98 -6.63 15.07 -2.14
C ILE A 98 -8.03 15.69 -2.04
N ARG A 99 -8.84 15.28 -1.05
CA ARG A 99 -10.16 15.89 -0.82
C ARG A 99 -10.06 17.38 -0.49
N ALA A 100 -9.15 17.75 0.41
CA ALA A 100 -8.93 19.16 0.75
C ALA A 100 -8.50 19.97 -0.48
N HIS A 101 -7.69 19.41 -1.37
CA HIS A 101 -7.34 20.08 -2.63
C HIS A 101 -8.53 20.23 -3.58
N ILE A 102 -9.41 19.23 -3.67
CA ILE A 102 -10.64 19.34 -4.48
C ILE A 102 -11.52 20.47 -3.93
N GLU A 103 -11.76 20.49 -2.62
CA GLU A 103 -12.58 21.52 -1.98
C GLU A 103 -12.01 22.92 -2.20
N ALA A 104 -10.69 23.09 -2.12
CA ALA A 104 -10.03 24.35 -2.41
C ALA A 104 -10.21 24.78 -3.88
N LEU A 105 -10.02 23.86 -4.83
CA LEU A 105 -10.21 24.15 -6.26
C LEU A 105 -11.67 24.42 -6.63
N GLU A 106 -12.62 23.76 -5.98
CA GLU A 106 -14.04 24.04 -6.15
C GLU A 106 -14.38 25.45 -5.67
N ALA A 107 -13.87 25.87 -4.51
CA ALA A 107 -14.04 27.24 -4.01
C ALA A 107 -13.42 28.28 -4.97
N GLU A 108 -12.21 28.04 -5.47
CA GLU A 108 -11.57 28.92 -6.46
C GLU A 108 -12.38 29.01 -7.76
N ASN A 109 -12.94 27.89 -8.24
CA ASN A 109 -13.80 27.88 -9.43
C ASN A 109 -15.09 28.68 -9.21
N ASP A 110 -15.71 28.55 -8.04
CA ASP A 110 -16.92 29.30 -7.70
C ASP A 110 -16.64 30.81 -7.63
N GLU A 111 -15.50 31.21 -7.08
CA GLU A 111 -15.05 32.62 -7.07
C GLU A 111 -14.86 33.15 -8.50
N ILE A 112 -14.16 32.40 -9.36
CA ILE A 112 -13.95 32.77 -10.76
C ILE A 112 -15.29 32.88 -11.50
N ALA A 113 -16.21 31.94 -11.28
CA ALA A 113 -17.53 31.97 -11.89
C ALA A 113 -18.34 33.21 -11.45
N ALA A 114 -18.25 33.59 -10.18
CA ALA A 114 -18.87 34.80 -9.66
C ALA A 114 -18.27 36.08 -10.28
N ASP A 115 -16.95 36.11 -10.47
CA ASP A 115 -16.25 37.20 -11.14
C ASP A 115 -16.64 37.33 -12.62
N ILE A 116 -16.72 36.20 -13.34
CA ILE A 116 -17.22 36.17 -14.73
C ILE A 116 -18.65 36.73 -14.78
N ALA A 117 -19.54 36.27 -13.89
CA ALA A 117 -20.91 36.75 -13.84
C ALA A 117 -20.99 38.26 -13.54
N ARG A 118 -20.13 38.78 -12.66
CA ARG A 118 -20.03 40.23 -12.39
C ARG A 118 -19.62 40.99 -13.64
N VAL A 119 -18.53 40.58 -14.30
CA VAL A 119 -18.02 41.26 -15.51
C VAL A 119 -19.06 41.22 -16.62
N GLN A 120 -19.74 40.09 -16.81
CA GLN A 120 -20.82 39.97 -17.79
C GLN A 120 -21.97 40.94 -17.49
N ARG A 121 -22.40 41.05 -16.21
CA ARG A 121 -23.43 42.03 -15.81
C ARG A 121 -23.00 43.46 -16.10
N ASP A 122 -21.81 43.84 -15.68
CA ASP A 122 -21.28 45.20 -15.87
C ASP A 122 -21.19 45.54 -17.36
N PHE A 123 -20.70 44.62 -18.17
CA PHE A 123 -20.63 44.78 -19.62
C PHE A 123 -22.01 44.90 -20.26
N THR A 124 -22.98 44.07 -19.87
CA THR A 124 -24.36 44.17 -20.38
C THR A 124 -25.02 45.49 -19.98
N GLY A 125 -24.78 45.98 -18.76
CA GLY A 125 -25.26 47.28 -18.31
C GLY A 125 -24.67 48.43 -19.12
N LEU A 126 -23.37 48.39 -19.40
CA LEU A 126 -22.70 49.38 -20.24
C LEU A 126 -23.25 49.37 -21.68
N LEU A 127 -23.45 48.19 -22.27
CA LEU A 127 -24.04 48.07 -23.60
C LEU A 127 -25.46 48.67 -23.65
N ALA A 128 -26.29 48.39 -22.64
CA ALA A 128 -27.64 48.95 -22.56
C ALA A 128 -27.61 50.49 -22.47
N TRP A 129 -26.70 51.04 -21.65
CA TRP A 129 -26.51 52.48 -21.52
C TRP A 129 -26.07 53.15 -22.83
N CYS A 130 -25.12 52.53 -23.55
CA CYS A 130 -24.66 53.05 -24.85
C CYS A 130 -25.78 53.05 -25.91
N ILE A 131 -26.65 52.03 -25.91
CA ILE A 131 -27.81 51.97 -26.81
C ILE A 131 -28.81 53.09 -26.45
N GLU A 132 -29.11 53.27 -25.17
CA GLU A 132 -30.04 54.30 -24.69
C GLU A 132 -29.60 55.71 -25.09
N HIS A 133 -28.30 55.98 -25.10
CA HIS A 133 -27.75 57.28 -25.46
C HIS A 133 -27.34 57.38 -26.94
N HIS A 134 -27.79 56.44 -27.78
CA HIS A 134 -27.52 56.40 -29.22
C HIS A 134 -26.03 56.46 -29.58
N MET A 135 -25.15 56.01 -28.67
CA MET A 135 -23.70 55.93 -28.91
C MET A 135 -23.32 54.66 -29.67
N LEU A 136 -24.17 53.62 -29.62
CA LEU A 136 -24.04 52.37 -30.35
C LEU A 136 -25.41 51.93 -30.86
N THR A 137 -25.46 51.43 -32.10
CA THR A 137 -26.66 50.83 -32.69
C THR A 137 -26.70 49.32 -32.46
N ALA A 138 -27.90 48.73 -32.48
CA ALA A 138 -28.07 47.29 -32.32
C ALA A 138 -27.34 46.49 -33.42
N GLU A 139 -27.24 47.04 -34.63
CA GLU A 139 -26.56 46.42 -35.78
C GLU A 139 -25.03 46.37 -35.60
N GLU A 140 -24.43 47.43 -35.04
CA GLU A 140 -23.00 47.48 -34.72
C GLU A 140 -22.63 46.42 -33.66
N ILE A 141 -23.47 46.24 -32.63
CA ILE A 141 -23.26 45.22 -31.58
C ILE A 141 -23.32 43.80 -32.16
N GLN A 142 -24.23 43.57 -33.11
CA GLN A 142 -24.40 42.26 -33.76
C GLN A 142 -23.23 41.93 -34.69
N SER A 143 -22.66 42.94 -35.36
CA SER A 143 -21.42 42.82 -36.15
C SER A 143 -20.21 42.41 -35.30
N PHE A 144 -20.05 43.00 -34.10
CA PHE A 144 -18.97 42.64 -33.17
C PHE A 144 -19.07 41.19 -32.65
N LYS A 145 -20.28 40.70 -32.34
CA LYS A 145 -20.48 39.29 -31.92
C LYS A 145 -20.16 38.29 -33.03
N GLY A 146 -20.44 38.64 -34.29
CA GLY A 146 -20.11 37.82 -35.45
C GLY A 146 -18.60 37.63 -35.67
N LEU A 147 -17.77 38.60 -35.26
CA LEU A 147 -16.31 38.51 -35.36
C LEU A 147 -15.70 37.58 -34.30
N GLN A 148 -16.27 37.48 -33.10
CA GLN A 148 -15.80 36.55 -32.06
C GLN A 148 -16.06 35.08 -32.41
N GLN A 149 -17.18 34.77 -33.05
CA GLN A 149 -17.51 33.40 -33.47
C GLN A 149 -16.70 32.93 -34.69
N ALA A 150 -16.02 33.84 -35.39
CA ALA A 150 -15.18 33.52 -36.55
C ALA A 150 -13.71 33.26 -36.17
N SER A 151 -13.31 33.44 -34.91
CA SER A 151 -11.94 33.21 -34.43
C SER A 151 -11.76 31.99 -33.53
N GLU A 152 -12.80 31.17 -33.34
CA GLU A 152 -12.74 29.79 -32.81
C GLU A 152 -12.72 28.78 -33.96
#